data_AF-A0A556QPQ2-F1
#
_entry.id   AF-A0A556QPQ2-F1
#
_cell.length_a   1.000
_cell.length_b   1.000
_cell.length_c   1.000
_cell.angle_alpha   90.00
_cell.angle_beta   90.00
_cell.angle_gamma   90.00
#
_symmetry.space_group_name_H-M   'P 1'
#
loop_
_entity.id
_entity.type
_entity.pdbx_description
1 polymer ?
#
loop_
_entity_poly.entity_id
_entity_poly.type
_entity_poly.pdbx_seq_one_letter_code
_entity_poly.pdbx_strand_id
1 'polypeptide(L)'
;MHPDWEILVENLRSELQAYGGLLQLFTEQQDNLLRGDPDAVLSYAHEIEAQVRVTAELRDRREDAVQHFAESKKQPATSTLRQLLSLFPDEVRPLLSALIDEINHLIRRVRNGVKRNHQMIHRAMEIHQDTLRALRPAAFTRTYSPHGSVSIGGEQPAWQAAG
;
A
#
# COMPACT_ATOMS: atom_id res chain seq x y z
N MET A 1 29.75 -0.68 -23.94
CA MET A 1 29.25 -1.75 -23.07
C MET A 1 29.26 -1.17 -21.66
N HIS A 2 28.09 -0.82 -21.11
CA HIS A 2 28.03 -0.32 -19.74
C HIS A 2 28.43 -1.48 -18.81
N PRO A 3 29.31 -1.26 -17.82
CA PRO A 3 29.68 -2.31 -16.90
C PRO A 3 28.44 -2.77 -16.12
N ASP A 4 28.30 -4.08 -15.89
CA ASP A 4 27.09 -4.71 -15.32
C ASP A 4 26.62 -4.08 -14.00
N TRP A 5 27.52 -3.43 -13.26
CA TRP A 5 27.21 -2.72 -12.04
C TRP A 5 26.44 -1.41 -12.25
N GLU A 6 26.61 -0.70 -13.37
CA GLU A 6 25.86 0.52 -13.68
C GLU A 6 24.38 0.23 -13.90
N ILE A 7 24.07 -0.88 -14.59
CA ILE A 7 22.70 -1.35 -14.80
C ILE A 7 22.05 -1.68 -13.45
N LEU A 8 22.77 -2.36 -12.55
CA LEU A 8 22.28 -2.65 -11.21
C LEU A 8 22.05 -1.38 -10.38
N VAL A 9 22.95 -0.40 -10.45
CA VAL A 9 22.78 0.90 -9.79
C VAL A 9 21.51 1.60 -10.30
N GLU A 10 21.28 1.61 -11.61
CA GLU A 10 20.10 2.25 -12.19
C GLU A 10 18.80 1.55 -11.78
N ASN A 11 18.79 0.21 -11.77
CA ASN A 11 17.65 -0.57 -11.28
C ASN A 11 17.36 -0.29 -9.80
N LEU A 12 18.38 -0.23 -8.95
CA LEU A 12 18.23 0.12 -7.53
C LEU A 12 17.71 1.55 -7.34
N ARG A 13 18.19 2.52 -8.13
CA ARG A 13 17.72 3.91 -8.07
C ARG A 13 16.26 4.04 -8.49
N SER A 14 15.89 3.36 -9.58
CA SER A 14 14.51 3.29 -10.05
C SER A 14 13.59 2.67 -8.99
N GLU A 15 14.01 1.57 -8.36
CA GLU A 15 13.26 0.93 -7.27
C GLU A 15 13.13 1.84 -6.03
N LEU A 16 14.21 2.54 -5.65
CA LEU A 16 14.20 3.53 -4.57
C LEU A 16 13.20 4.66 -4.86
N GLN A 17 13.21 5.21 -6.07
CA GLN A 17 12.29 6.26 -6.48
C GLN A 17 10.84 5.78 -6.45
N ALA A 18 10.58 4.55 -6.91
CA ALA A 18 9.24 3.97 -6.89
C ALA A 18 8.69 3.80 -5.47
N TYR A 19 9.51 3.34 -4.53
CA TYR A 19 9.12 3.27 -3.12
C TYR A 19 8.93 4.65 -2.49
N GLY A 20 9.75 5.64 -2.86
CA GLY A 20 9.55 7.04 -2.46
C GLY A 20 8.19 7.57 -2.92
N GLY A 21 7.82 7.31 -4.17
CA GLY A 21 6.51 7.65 -4.73
C GLY A 21 5.34 7.02 -3.96
N LEU A 22 5.45 5.74 -3.60
CA LEU A 22 4.42 5.07 -2.77
C LEU A 22 4.24 5.76 -1.41
N LEU A 23 5.32 6.16 -0.75
CA LEU A 23 5.22 6.86 0.55
C LEU A 23 4.55 8.22 0.42
N GLN A 24 4.84 8.95 -0.66
CA GLN A 24 4.18 10.21 -0.95
C GLN A 24 2.68 10.01 -1.14
N LEU A 25 2.27 9.06 -1.98
CA LEU A 25 0.85 8.74 -2.21
C LEU A 25 0.13 8.34 -0.92
N PHE A 26 0.76 7.57 -0.03
CA PHE A 26 0.16 7.26 1.27
C PHE A 26 -0.04 8.49 2.15
N THR A 27 0.92 9.42 2.12
CA THR A 27 0.83 10.67 2.90
C THR A 27 -0.30 11.55 2.35
N GLU A 28 -0.41 11.67 1.03
CA GLU A 28 -1.48 12.43 0.37
C GLU A 28 -2.86 11.80 0.65
N GLN A 29 -2.99 10.48 0.63
CA GLN A 29 -4.24 9.81 0.99
C GLN A 29 -4.63 10.06 2.46
N GLN A 30 -3.66 10.09 3.39
CA GLN A 30 -3.92 10.40 4.80
C GLN A 30 -4.45 11.83 4.98
N ASP A 31 -3.83 12.79 4.31
CA ASP A 31 -4.26 14.19 4.36
C ASP A 31 -5.69 14.37 3.83
N ASN A 32 -6.06 13.68 2.75
CA ASN A 32 -7.41 13.74 2.18
C ASN A 32 -8.44 13.02 3.04
N LEU A 33 -8.07 11.91 3.68
CA LEU A 33 -8.89 11.24 4.71
C LEU A 33 -9.21 12.19 5.87
N LEU A 34 -8.22 12.98 6.32
CA LEU A 34 -8.41 13.94 7.41
C LEU A 34 -9.27 15.14 6.98
N ARG A 35 -9.20 15.55 5.72
CA ARG A 35 -10.04 16.63 5.14
C ARG A 35 -11.47 16.18 4.84
N GLY A 36 -11.73 14.87 4.83
CA GLY A 36 -13.04 14.31 4.54
C GLY A 36 -13.44 14.41 3.07
N ASP A 37 -12.47 14.31 2.15
CA ASP A 37 -12.71 14.29 0.70
C ASP A 37 -12.73 12.85 0.17
N PRO A 38 -13.91 12.21 0.06
CA PRO A 38 -14.01 10.81 -0.36
C PRO A 38 -13.63 10.59 -1.82
N ASP A 39 -13.86 11.57 -2.70
CA ASP A 39 -13.54 11.45 -4.13
C ASP A 39 -12.03 11.46 -4.35
N ALA A 40 -11.32 12.36 -3.64
CA ALA A 40 -9.86 12.36 -3.62
C ALA A 40 -9.30 11.03 -3.10
N VAL A 41 -9.86 10.48 -2.01
CA VAL A 41 -9.40 9.21 -1.42
C VAL A 41 -9.51 8.04 -2.40
N LEU A 42 -10.58 8.00 -3.22
CA LEU A 42 -10.75 6.99 -4.26
C LEU A 42 -9.76 7.17 -5.42
N SER A 43 -9.53 8.41 -5.87
CA SER A 43 -8.51 8.70 -6.90
C SER A 43 -7.13 8.21 -6.45
N TYR A 44 -6.73 8.52 -5.22
CA TYR A 44 -5.45 8.08 -4.66
C TYR A 44 -5.35 6.57 -4.51
N ALA A 45 -6.44 5.86 -4.26
CA ALA A 45 -6.42 4.40 -4.23
C ALA A 45 -6.01 3.83 -5.60
N HIS A 46 -6.53 4.39 -6.69
CA HIS A 46 -6.16 3.97 -8.05
C HIS A 46 -4.69 4.28 -8.38
N GLU A 47 -4.20 5.47 -7.99
CA GLU A 47 -2.80 5.85 -8.17
C GLU A 47 -1.85 4.95 -7.37
N ILE A 48 -2.20 4.62 -6.13
CA ILE A 48 -1.45 3.68 -5.30
C ILE A 48 -1.39 2.31 -5.97
N GLU A 49 -2.50 1.79 -6.48
CA GLU A 49 -2.52 0.50 -7.19
C GLU A 49 -1.62 0.51 -8.44
N ALA A 50 -1.68 1.58 -9.23
CA ALA A 50 -0.80 1.75 -10.39
C ALA A 50 0.68 1.78 -9.98
N GLN A 51 1.01 2.55 -8.94
CA GLN A 51 2.37 2.67 -8.44
C GLN A 51 2.89 1.35 -7.83
N VAL A 52 2.02 0.55 -7.19
CA VAL A 52 2.37 -0.79 -6.70
C VAL A 52 2.75 -1.72 -7.85
N ARG A 53 2.01 -1.69 -8.98
CA ARG A 53 2.36 -2.48 -10.18
C ARG A 53 3.73 -2.09 -10.73
N VAL A 54 3.98 -0.78 -10.91
CA VAL A 54 5.28 -0.28 -11.36
C VAL A 54 6.42 -0.70 -10.42
N THR A 55 6.17 -0.64 -9.11
CA THR A 55 7.16 -1.04 -8.10
C THR A 55 7.47 -2.55 -8.18
N ALA A 56 6.46 -3.38 -8.43
CA ALA A 56 6.66 -4.82 -8.63
C ALA A 56 7.50 -5.11 -9.88
N GLU A 57 7.18 -4.47 -11.01
CA GLU A 57 7.96 -4.64 -12.25
C GLU A 57 9.43 -4.22 -12.10
N LEU A 58 9.70 -3.13 -11.39
CA LEU A 58 11.07 -2.67 -11.13
C LEU A 58 11.83 -3.63 -10.20
N ARG A 59 11.13 -4.18 -9.21
CA ARG A 59 11.70 -5.20 -8.33
C ARG A 59 12.06 -6.47 -9.11
N ASP A 60 11.18 -6.93 -10.00
CA ASP A 60 11.42 -8.11 -10.83
C ASP A 60 12.64 -7.88 -11.74
N ARG A 61 12.73 -6.71 -12.40
CA ARG A 61 13.90 -6.33 -13.20
C ARG A 61 15.20 -6.30 -12.39
N ARG A 62 15.15 -5.85 -11.14
CA ARG A 62 16.32 -5.92 -10.24
C ARG A 62 16.68 -7.37 -9.92
N GLU A 63 15.70 -8.21 -9.60
CA GLU A 63 15.95 -9.63 -9.30
C GLU A 63 16.59 -10.34 -10.49
N ASP A 64 16.08 -10.11 -11.70
CA ASP A 64 16.64 -10.62 -12.94
C ASP A 64 18.09 -10.15 -13.14
N ALA A 65 18.36 -8.85 -12.98
CA ALA A 65 19.69 -8.30 -13.15
C ALA A 65 20.70 -8.86 -12.11
N VAL A 66 20.25 -9.07 -10.87
CA VAL A 66 21.08 -9.68 -9.81
C VAL A 66 21.37 -11.14 -10.14
N GLN A 67 20.38 -11.89 -10.63
CA GLN A 67 20.55 -13.27 -11.04
C GLN A 67 21.55 -13.38 -12.20
N HIS A 68 21.39 -12.58 -13.26
CA HIS A 68 22.32 -12.55 -14.40
C HIS A 68 23.74 -12.20 -13.95
N PHE A 69 23.89 -11.23 -13.03
CA PHE A 69 25.20 -10.90 -12.47
C PHE A 69 25.80 -12.07 -11.67
N ALA A 70 25.01 -12.74 -10.82
CA ALA A 70 25.45 -13.91 -10.06
C ALA A 70 25.98 -15.01 -10.99
N GLU A 71 25.21 -15.34 -12.03
CA GLU A 71 25.56 -16.35 -13.03
C GLU A 71 26.86 -15.96 -13.78
N SER A 72 27.02 -14.69 -14.16
CA SER A 72 28.26 -14.19 -14.80
C SER A 72 29.51 -14.36 -13.93
N LYS A 73 29.33 -14.32 -12.60
CA LYS A 73 30.40 -14.51 -11.60
C LYS A 73 30.48 -15.96 -11.08
N LYS A 74 29.77 -16.89 -11.71
CA LYS A 74 29.69 -18.31 -11.32
C LYS A 74 29.20 -18.52 -9.88
N GLN A 75 28.38 -17.61 -9.38
CA GLN A 75 27.69 -17.74 -8.11
C GLN A 75 26.31 -18.36 -8.32
N PRO A 76 25.71 -18.96 -7.28
CA PRO A 76 24.33 -19.43 -7.36
C PRO A 76 23.36 -18.29 -7.72
N ALA A 77 22.40 -18.56 -8.60
CA ALA A 77 21.32 -17.62 -8.96
C ALA A 77 20.48 -17.17 -7.74
N THR A 78 20.47 -17.96 -6.67
CA THR A 78 19.80 -17.65 -5.39
C THR A 78 20.60 -16.71 -4.49
N SER A 79 21.78 -16.25 -4.91
CA SER A 79 22.61 -15.35 -4.13
C SER A 79 21.96 -13.98 -4.01
N THR A 80 21.93 -13.44 -2.81
CA THR A 80 21.43 -12.08 -2.56
C THR A 80 22.44 -11.05 -3.05
N LEU A 81 21.95 -9.88 -3.48
CA LEU A 81 22.84 -8.78 -3.89
C LEU A 81 23.87 -8.40 -2.81
N ARG A 82 23.49 -8.49 -1.52
CA ARG A 82 24.41 -8.23 -0.40
C ARG A 82 25.57 -9.22 -0.34
N GLN A 83 25.32 -10.50 -0.61
CA GLN A 83 26.37 -11.53 -0.67
C GLN A 83 27.31 -11.32 -1.86
N LEU A 84 26.80 -10.75 -2.95
CA LEU A 84 27.55 -10.48 -4.17
C LEU A 84 28.40 -9.20 -4.10
N LEU A 85 28.25 -8.36 -3.06
CA LEU A 85 28.95 -7.07 -2.94
C LEU A 85 30.47 -7.20 -3.05
N SER A 86 31.07 -8.27 -2.52
CA SER A 86 32.51 -8.52 -2.60
C SER A 86 33.04 -8.76 -4.02
N LEU A 87 32.15 -9.01 -4.99
CA LEU A 87 32.49 -9.25 -6.39
C LEU A 87 32.45 -7.97 -7.23
N PHE A 88 32.00 -6.86 -6.65
CA PHE A 88 32.01 -5.54 -7.27
C PHE A 88 33.34 -4.82 -7.02
N PRO A 89 33.70 -3.83 -7.87
CA PRO A 89 34.84 -2.94 -7.63
C PRO A 89 34.71 -2.21 -6.28
N ASP A 90 35.83 -2.03 -5.58
CA ASP A 90 35.87 -1.46 -4.23
C ASP A 90 35.25 -0.04 -4.18
N GLU A 91 35.36 0.72 -5.27
CA GLU A 91 34.86 2.09 -5.38
C GLU A 91 33.33 2.16 -5.39
N VAL A 92 32.67 1.10 -5.88
CA VAL A 92 31.21 1.06 -6.10
C VAL A 92 30.48 0.38 -4.93
N ARG A 93 31.17 -0.47 -4.15
CA ARG A 93 30.58 -1.19 -3.01
C ARG A 93 29.86 -0.30 -1.99
N PRO A 94 30.40 0.86 -1.57
CA PRO A 94 29.71 1.73 -0.61
C PRO A 94 28.38 2.25 -1.15
N LEU A 95 28.35 2.63 -2.43
CA LEU A 95 27.13 3.11 -3.09
C LEU A 95 26.06 2.00 -3.14
N LEU A 96 26.43 0.79 -3.59
CA LEU A 96 25.50 -0.34 -3.64
C LEU A 96 24.98 -0.71 -2.25
N SER A 97 25.85 -0.74 -1.24
CA SER A 97 25.43 -1.00 0.15
C SER A 97 24.41 0.03 0.62
N ALA A 98 24.69 1.32 0.41
CA ALA A 98 23.78 2.40 0.81
C ALA A 98 22.42 2.30 0.10
N LEU A 99 22.41 2.01 -1.20
CA LEU A 99 21.17 1.81 -1.96
C LEU A 99 20.35 0.63 -1.43
N ILE A 100 21.01 -0.51 -1.15
CA ILE A 100 20.36 -1.69 -0.58
C ILE A 100 19.76 -1.35 0.79
N ASP A 101 20.52 -0.66 1.65
CA ASP A 101 20.07 -0.29 2.99
C ASP A 101 18.86 0.66 2.93
N GLU A 102 18.89 1.65 2.04
CA GLU A 102 17.82 2.62 1.86
C GLU A 102 16.56 1.98 1.30
N ILE A 103 16.66 1.15 0.25
CA ILE A 103 15.51 0.41 -0.29
C ILE A 103 14.86 -0.45 0.81
N ASN A 104 15.66 -1.17 1.59
CA ASN A 104 15.14 -1.97 2.70
C ASN A 104 14.47 -1.12 3.77
N HIS A 105 14.98 0.08 4.05
CA HIS A 105 14.36 1.05 4.93
C HIS A 105 13.00 1.53 4.39
N LEU A 106 12.92 1.88 3.11
CA LEU A 106 11.70 2.32 2.45
C LEU A 106 10.65 1.20 2.41
N ILE A 107 11.02 -0.05 2.10
CA ILE A 107 10.11 -1.20 2.13
C ILE A 107 9.44 -1.34 3.51
N ARG A 108 10.21 -1.19 4.60
CA ARG A 108 9.65 -1.22 5.97
C ARG A 108 8.68 -0.07 6.20
N ARG A 109 9.00 1.14 5.73
CA ARG A 109 8.13 2.32 5.86
C ARG A 109 6.84 2.16 5.06
N VAL A 110 6.92 1.68 3.82
CA VAL A 110 5.76 1.41 2.94
C VAL A 110 4.83 0.41 3.62
N ARG A 111 5.35 -0.71 4.13
CA ARG A 111 4.55 -1.71 4.87
C ARG A 111 3.86 -1.13 6.10
N ASN A 112 4.51 -0.21 6.81
CA ASN A 112 3.91 0.49 7.95
C ASN A 112 2.85 1.52 7.50
N GLY A 113 3.09 2.22 6.39
CA GLY A 113 2.14 3.17 5.78
C GLY A 113 0.83 2.51 5.37
N VAL A 114 0.90 1.36 4.68
CA VAL A 114 -0.28 0.57 4.31
C VAL A 114 -1.13 0.22 5.54
N LYS A 115 -0.51 -0.27 6.60
CA LYS A 115 -1.20 -0.63 7.85
C LYS A 115 -1.91 0.58 8.46
N ARG A 116 -1.24 1.74 8.49
CA ARG A 116 -1.80 2.99 9.02
C ARG A 116 -2.97 3.49 8.19
N ASN A 117 -2.85 3.50 6.86
CA ASN A 117 -3.96 3.93 5.98
C ASN A 117 -5.19 3.04 6.17
N HIS A 118 -4.99 1.73 6.21
CA HIS A 118 -6.11 0.80 6.43
C HIS A 118 -6.80 1.05 7.78
N GLN A 119 -6.04 1.28 8.85
CA GLN A 119 -6.59 1.61 10.16
C GLN A 119 -7.36 2.94 10.16
N MET A 120 -6.86 3.98 9.48
CA MET A 120 -7.54 5.28 9.39
C MET A 120 -8.86 5.18 8.61
N ILE A 121 -8.88 4.48 7.48
CA ILE A 121 -10.10 4.25 6.70
C ILE A 121 -11.13 3.50 7.53
N HIS A 122 -10.72 2.43 8.22
CA HIS A 122 -11.60 1.68 9.10
C HIS A 122 -12.20 2.57 10.19
N ARG A 123 -11.39 3.40 10.82
CA ARG A 123 -11.86 4.28 11.90
C ARG A 123 -12.79 5.39 11.38
N ALA A 124 -12.53 5.94 10.20
CA ALA A 124 -13.42 6.91 9.56
C ALA A 124 -14.80 6.30 9.27
N MET A 125 -14.83 5.05 8.77
CA MET A 125 -16.08 4.32 8.53
C MET A 125 -16.87 4.07 9.83
N GLU A 126 -16.20 3.66 10.91
CA GLU A 126 -16.85 3.47 12.21
C GLU A 126 -17.50 4.77 12.73
N ILE A 127 -16.79 5.90 12.66
CA ILE A 127 -17.31 7.20 13.08
C ILE A 127 -18.53 7.57 12.24
N HIS A 128 -18.48 7.38 10.92
CA HIS A 128 -19.64 7.63 10.07
C HIS A 128 -20.83 6.73 10.42
N GLN A 129 -20.61 5.44 10.67
CA GLN A 129 -21.68 4.54 11.12
C GLN A 129 -22.29 4.95 12.46
N ASP A 130 -21.47 5.38 13.42
CA ASP A 130 -21.95 5.85 14.72
C ASP A 130 -22.72 7.18 14.61
N THR A 131 -22.29 8.11 13.74
CA THR A 131 -23.07 9.33 13.45
C THR A 131 -24.41 9.02 12.79
N LEU A 132 -24.46 8.05 11.86
CA LEU A 132 -25.71 7.61 11.25
C LEU A 132 -26.65 6.97 12.29
N ARG A 133 -26.11 6.18 13.22
CA ARG A 133 -26.88 5.62 14.36
C ARG A 133 -27.42 6.70 15.28
N ALA A 134 -26.63 7.73 15.58
CA ALA A 134 -27.05 8.86 16.41
C ALA A 134 -28.11 9.73 15.72
N LEU A 135 -28.04 9.90 14.39
CA LEU A 135 -29.00 10.66 13.60
C LEU A 135 -30.31 9.90 13.30
N ARG A 136 -30.29 8.56 13.31
CA ARG A 136 -31.47 7.69 13.23
C ARG A 136 -31.65 6.84 14.50
N PRO A 137 -31.99 7.43 15.66
CA PRO A 137 -32.30 6.65 16.86
C PRO A 137 -33.55 5.77 16.68
N ALA A 138 -34.52 6.22 15.87
CA ALA A 138 -35.83 5.59 15.73
C ALA A 138 -35.83 4.26 14.94
N ALA A 139 -34.89 4.05 14.01
CA ALA A 139 -34.82 2.82 13.20
C ALA A 139 -34.26 1.62 13.99
N PHE A 140 -33.66 1.86 15.16
CA PHE A 140 -33.09 0.82 16.04
C PHE A 140 -33.70 0.85 17.44
N THR A 141 -34.92 1.38 17.58
CA THR A 141 -35.67 1.24 18.83
C THR A 141 -36.08 -0.21 18.96
N ARG A 142 -35.35 -1.01 19.75
CA ARG A 142 -35.88 -2.27 20.30
C ARG A 142 -36.99 -1.92 21.26
N THR A 143 -38.16 -1.62 20.73
CA THR A 143 -39.36 -1.51 21.54
C THR A 143 -39.74 -2.93 21.93
N TYR A 144 -39.52 -3.27 23.20
CA TYR A 144 -40.09 -4.48 23.78
C TYR A 144 -41.60 -4.41 23.60
N SER A 145 -42.15 -5.31 22.78
CA SER A 145 -43.58 -5.60 22.82
C SER A 145 -43.93 -6.02 24.26
N PRO A 146 -45.12 -5.65 24.79
CA PRO A 146 -45.59 -6.12 26.10
C PRO A 146 -45.57 -7.65 26.28
N HIS A 147 -45.42 -8.41 25.18
CA HIS A 147 -45.33 -9.87 25.19
C HIS A 147 -43.91 -10.45 25.01
N GLY A 148 -42.85 -9.64 25.05
CA GLY A 148 -41.47 -10.15 25.15
C GLY A 148 -40.86 -10.73 23.88
N SER A 149 -41.31 -10.35 22.68
CA SER A 149 -40.63 -10.67 21.41
C SER A 149 -40.02 -9.42 20.77
N VAL A 150 -38.80 -9.56 20.26
CA VAL A 150 -38.07 -8.51 19.53
C VAL A 150 -38.39 -8.67 18.04
N SER A 151 -39.30 -7.84 17.51
CA SER A 151 -39.45 -7.69 16.06
C SER A 151 -38.53 -6.58 15.58
N ILE A 152 -37.62 -6.92 14.65
CA ILE A 152 -36.94 -5.92 13.83
C ILE A 152 -38.01 -5.42 12.87
N GLY A 153 -38.49 -4.19 13.10
CA GLY A 153 -39.41 -3.52 12.19
C GLY A 153 -38.70 -3.22 10.87
N GLY A 154 -38.67 -4.19 9.96
CA GLY A 154 -38.34 -3.95 8.56
C GLY A 154 -39.47 -3.15 7.92
N GLU A 155 -39.13 -1.99 7.38
CA GLU A 155 -40.00 -1.18 6.53
C GLU A 155 -40.63 -2.04 5.43
N GLN A 156 -41.97 -2.10 5.39
CA GLN A 156 -42.68 -2.47 4.17
C GLN A 156 -42.64 -1.26 3.21
N PRO A 157 -42.18 -1.41 1.96
CA PRO A 157 -42.08 -0.30 1.02
C PRO A 157 -43.47 0.20 0.57
N ALA A 158 -43.65 1.51 0.64
CA ALA A 158 -44.91 2.25 0.43
C ALA A 158 -45.34 2.40 -1.05
N TRP A 159 -45.26 1.34 -1.86
CA TRP A 159 -45.71 1.37 -3.27
C TRP A 159 -46.90 0.45 -3.59
N GLN A 160 -47.47 -0.25 -2.61
CA GLN A 160 -48.71 -1.04 -2.78
C GLN A 160 -49.90 -0.36 -2.09
N ALA A 161 -50.33 0.80 -2.58
CA ALA A 161 -51.67 1.32 -2.33
C ALA A 161 -52.00 2.49 -3.27
N ALA A 162 -52.10 2.23 -4.58
CA ALA A 162 -52.95 2.98 -5.51
C ALA A 162 -52.91 2.30 -6.90
N GLY A 163 -53.99 1.62 -7.29
CA GLY A 163 -54.20 1.04 -8.62
C GLY A 163 -54.71 -0.38 -8.57
#